data_AF-A0A151MJE0-F1
#
_entry.id   AF-A0A151MJE0-F1
#
_cell.length_a   1.000
_cell.length_b   1.000
_cell.length_c   1.000
_cell.angle_alpha   90.00
_cell.angle_beta   90.00
_cell.angle_gamma   90.00
#
_symmetry.space_group_name_H-M   'P 1'
#
loop_
_entity.id
_entity.type
_entity.pdbx_description
1 polymer ?
#
loop_
_entity_poly.entity_id
_entity_poly.type
_entity_poly.pdbx_seq_one_letter_code
_entity_poly.pdbx_strand_id
1 'polypeptide(L)'
;MLLLSDKTFQRGLAIQCVASFRPEPPRQDGGGPGQPALSAGRGALKWNAMASSSDSEDDSFMAVDPEEAVVEGTMEQDDEPHAELEVEETRHNRSMLELPEEVLEYILSFLSPYQEHKTAALVCKQWYRLIKGVAHQCYHGFIKAVQEGNIQWESRTYPYPGTPITQRFSHSACYYDANQSMYVFGGCTQSSCNAAFNDLWRLDLNSKEWIRPLASGSYPSPKAGATLVVYKDLLVLFGGWTRPSPYPLHQPERFFDEIHTYSPSKNWWNCIVTTHGPPPMAGHSSCVIEDKMIVFGGSLGSRQMSNDVWVLDLEQWAWSKPNVSGPSPHPRGGQSQIVIDDETILILGGCGGPNALFKDAWLLHMHTNPWTWQPLKVENEDHGAPELWCHPACRVGQCVVVFSQAPSGRAPLSPSLNSRPSPISATPPALVPETREYRSQSPSMNCKPMQMYVLDIKDTKEKGRVKWKVFNSSSVVGPPETSLHTVVQGRGELIIFGGLMDKKQNVKYYPKTNALYFVRAKR
;
A
#
# COMPACT_ATOMS: atom_id res chain seq x y z
N MET A 1 35.97 -10.83 -19.28
CA MET A 1 36.51 -10.45 -17.95
C MET A 1 36.47 -8.93 -17.94
N LEU A 2 35.45 -8.21 -17.47
CA LEU A 2 34.72 -8.27 -16.20
C LEU A 2 33.20 -8.27 -16.41
N LEU A 3 32.54 -9.20 -15.73
CA LEU A 3 31.10 -9.29 -15.53
C LEU A 3 30.71 -8.28 -14.42
N LEU A 4 30.04 -7.20 -14.78
CA LEU A 4 29.35 -6.31 -13.84
C LEU A 4 27.84 -6.39 -14.09
N SER A 5 27.09 -6.41 -13.00
CA SER A 5 25.81 -7.09 -12.82
C SER A 5 24.59 -6.48 -13.53
N ASP A 6 23.82 -7.36 -14.16
CA ASP A 6 22.57 -7.22 -14.94
C ASP A 6 21.33 -6.65 -14.17
N LYS A 7 21.49 -6.16 -12.93
CA LYS A 7 20.38 -5.63 -12.11
C LYS A 7 20.02 -4.17 -12.43
N THR A 8 21.01 -3.36 -12.77
CA THR A 8 20.84 -1.93 -13.09
C THR A 8 20.16 -1.72 -14.45
N PHE A 9 20.36 -2.65 -15.39
CA PHE A 9 19.91 -2.52 -16.78
C PHE A 9 18.41 -2.75 -16.99
N GLN A 10 17.70 -3.44 -16.08
CA GLN A 10 16.23 -3.64 -16.20
C GLN A 10 15.37 -3.13 -15.03
N ARG A 11 15.93 -2.71 -13.90
CA ARG A 11 15.35 -1.55 -13.19
C ARG A 11 15.44 -0.29 -14.06
N GLY A 12 16.46 -0.30 -14.92
CA GLY A 12 16.54 0.32 -16.23
C GLY A 12 15.27 0.34 -17.07
N LEU A 13 14.27 -0.56 -16.92
CA LEU A 13 12.98 -0.58 -17.67
C LEU A 13 11.85 0.18 -16.96
N ALA A 14 11.91 0.27 -15.62
CA ALA A 14 11.21 1.33 -14.88
C ALA A 14 11.88 2.71 -15.15
N ILE A 15 13.19 2.73 -15.46
CA ILE A 15 13.96 3.88 -15.97
C ILE A 15 13.85 4.04 -17.51
N GLN A 16 13.38 3.04 -18.28
CA GLN A 16 13.22 3.14 -19.74
C GLN A 16 11.89 3.82 -20.06
N CYS A 17 11.02 3.98 -19.04
CA CYS A 17 9.95 4.98 -18.97
C CYS A 17 10.49 6.43 -18.77
N VAL A 18 11.80 6.59 -18.94
CA VAL A 18 12.53 7.86 -18.84
C VAL A 18 13.71 7.85 -19.84
N ALA A 19 13.82 6.92 -20.80
CA ALA A 19 15.01 6.84 -21.66
C ALA A 19 14.85 6.14 -23.02
N SER A 20 14.33 6.85 -24.05
CA SER A 20 14.55 6.65 -25.50
C SER A 20 13.87 7.85 -26.22
N PHE A 21 14.46 8.70 -27.07
CA PHE A 21 15.41 8.57 -28.18
C PHE A 21 16.28 9.85 -28.36
N ARG A 22 17.44 9.72 -29.00
CA ARG A 22 18.19 10.84 -29.62
C ARG A 22 17.41 11.33 -30.86
N PRO A 23 17.29 12.64 -31.12
CA PRO A 23 17.02 13.11 -32.48
C PRO A 23 18.31 12.95 -33.30
N GLU A 24 18.26 12.20 -34.40
CA GLU A 24 19.23 12.42 -35.48
C GLU A 24 19.01 13.83 -36.06
N PRO A 25 20.08 14.50 -36.52
CA PRO A 25 19.97 15.86 -37.04
C PRO A 25 19.10 15.87 -38.31
N PRO A 26 18.37 16.97 -38.57
CA PRO A 26 17.51 17.05 -39.74
C PRO A 26 18.35 16.94 -41.01
N ARG A 27 17.98 16.00 -41.88
CA ARG A 27 18.38 16.07 -43.28
C ARG A 27 17.71 17.31 -43.87
N GLN A 28 18.56 18.21 -44.38
CA GLN A 28 18.12 19.26 -45.29
C GLN A 28 17.45 18.60 -46.48
N ASP A 29 16.21 18.99 -46.76
CA ASP A 29 15.72 19.19 -48.13
C ASP A 29 14.56 20.17 -48.07
N GLY A 30 14.64 21.19 -48.92
CA GLY A 30 13.88 22.44 -48.82
C GLY A 30 12.55 22.48 -49.57
N GLY A 31 11.91 23.64 -49.44
CA GLY A 31 10.88 24.14 -50.36
C GLY A 31 9.43 23.95 -49.90
N GLY A 32 8.85 24.98 -49.26
CA GLY A 32 7.38 25.15 -49.17
C GLY A 32 6.81 25.80 -50.45
N PRO A 33 5.64 26.46 -50.39
CA PRO A 33 4.53 26.35 -49.44
C PRO A 33 3.16 26.17 -50.16
N GLY A 34 2.11 25.83 -49.39
CA GLY A 34 0.73 25.79 -49.88
C GLY A 34 -0.30 25.81 -48.76
N GLN A 35 -0.78 27.02 -48.43
CA GLN A 35 -2.00 27.33 -47.66
C GLN A 35 -3.25 27.12 -48.55
N PRO A 36 -4.49 26.95 -48.03
CA PRO A 36 -5.20 28.05 -47.36
C PRO A 36 -6.15 27.68 -46.18
N ALA A 37 -6.61 28.76 -45.55
CA ALA A 37 -7.53 28.88 -44.41
C ALA A 37 -9.02 28.72 -44.77
N LEU A 38 -9.86 28.64 -43.71
CA LEU A 38 -11.28 29.05 -43.51
C LEU A 38 -11.93 28.05 -42.51
N SER A 39 -12.83 28.35 -41.59
CA SER A 39 -13.38 29.57 -40.97
C SER A 39 -14.26 29.11 -39.80
N ALA A 40 -14.45 29.98 -38.80
CA ALA A 40 -15.26 29.79 -37.61
C ALA A 40 -16.76 29.54 -37.89
N GLY A 41 -17.41 28.78 -36.99
CA GLY A 41 -18.87 28.67 -36.90
C GLY A 41 -19.30 28.55 -35.44
N ARG A 42 -19.75 29.66 -34.85
CA ARG A 42 -20.43 29.72 -33.54
C ARG A 42 -21.83 29.13 -33.68
N GLY A 43 -22.20 28.20 -32.80
CA GLY A 43 -23.58 27.73 -32.61
C GLY A 43 -23.96 27.83 -31.14
N ALA A 44 -24.59 28.94 -30.76
CA ALA A 44 -25.24 29.11 -29.46
C ALA A 44 -26.64 28.52 -29.53
N LEU A 45 -26.99 27.63 -28.60
CA LEU A 45 -28.37 27.22 -28.35
C LEU A 45 -28.73 27.60 -26.91
N LYS A 46 -29.46 28.71 -26.80
CA LYS A 46 -30.33 29.02 -25.66
C LYS A 46 -31.61 28.20 -25.82
N TRP A 47 -32.06 27.52 -24.76
CA TRP A 47 -33.47 27.17 -24.61
C TRP A 47 -33.96 27.54 -23.22
N ASN A 48 -35.20 28.03 -23.23
CA ASN A 48 -35.89 28.76 -22.18
C ASN A 48 -36.28 27.91 -20.97
N ALA A 49 -36.42 28.62 -19.87
CA ALA A 49 -37.20 28.25 -18.70
C ALA A 49 -38.69 28.05 -19.06
N MET A 50 -39.33 27.09 -18.39
CA MET A 50 -40.72 27.21 -17.98
C MET A 50 -40.92 26.47 -16.66
N ALA A 51 -41.64 27.13 -15.77
CA ALA A 51 -41.98 26.72 -14.42
C ALA A 51 -43.31 25.95 -14.39
N SER A 52 -43.59 25.43 -13.18
CA SER A 52 -44.90 25.12 -12.56
C SER A 52 -45.33 23.66 -12.47
N SER A 53 -45.47 23.22 -11.20
CA SER A 53 -46.56 22.47 -10.55
C SER A 53 -45.94 21.44 -9.59
N SER A 54 -45.79 21.73 -8.30
CA SER A 54 -46.80 21.44 -7.25
C SER A 54 -47.53 20.11 -7.50
N ASP A 55 -47.19 19.08 -6.74
CA ASP A 55 -48.17 18.34 -5.96
C ASP A 55 -47.47 17.52 -4.87
N SER A 56 -48.09 17.57 -3.71
CA SER A 56 -47.72 17.03 -2.42
C SER A 56 -48.66 15.86 -2.11
N GLU A 57 -48.15 14.69 -1.75
CA GLU A 57 -48.91 13.73 -0.94
C GLU A 57 -47.95 13.02 0.03
N ASP A 58 -48.19 13.30 1.32
CA ASP A 58 -47.79 12.52 2.48
C ASP A 58 -48.53 11.18 2.46
N ASP A 59 -47.89 10.10 2.95
CA ASP A 59 -48.67 9.01 3.55
C ASP A 59 -47.92 8.37 4.72
N SER A 60 -48.51 8.56 5.89
CA SER A 60 -48.13 8.03 7.19
C SER A 60 -48.74 6.64 7.40
N PHE A 61 -47.96 5.66 7.85
CA PHE A 61 -48.50 4.36 8.29
C PHE A 61 -48.45 4.24 9.81
N MET A 62 -49.64 4.16 10.41
CA MET A 62 -49.90 3.99 11.85
C MET A 62 -49.91 2.51 12.26
N ALA A 63 -49.45 2.27 13.48
CA ALA A 63 -49.53 1.01 14.21
C ALA A 63 -50.97 0.67 14.62
N VAL A 64 -51.26 -0.63 14.76
CA VAL A 64 -52.50 -1.12 15.39
C VAL A 64 -52.19 -2.40 16.18
N ASP A 65 -52.32 -2.34 17.50
CA ASP A 65 -52.72 -3.46 18.36
C ASP A 65 -54.24 -3.33 18.63
N PRO A 66 -54.93 -4.43 18.97
CA PRO A 66 -55.64 -4.38 20.26
C PRO A 66 -55.70 -5.70 21.06
N GLU A 67 -56.17 -5.49 22.29
CA GLU A 67 -56.22 -6.25 23.54
C GLU A 67 -57.00 -7.58 23.61
N GLU A 68 -56.57 -8.36 24.63
CA GLU A 68 -57.27 -9.19 25.65
C GLU A 68 -58.62 -9.89 25.43
N ALA A 69 -58.68 -11.14 25.92
CA ALA A 69 -59.85 -11.70 26.60
C ALA A 69 -59.43 -12.73 27.68
N VAL A 70 -59.96 -12.51 28.90
CA VAL A 70 -59.86 -13.33 30.11
C VAL A 70 -60.98 -14.38 30.12
N VAL A 71 -60.69 -15.63 30.53
CA VAL A 71 -61.68 -16.54 31.15
C VAL A 71 -60.99 -17.43 32.20
N GLU A 72 -61.44 -17.33 33.45
CA GLU A 72 -61.14 -18.23 34.57
C GLU A 72 -61.88 -19.58 34.43
N GLY A 73 -61.27 -20.65 34.94
CA GLY A 73 -61.90 -21.93 35.19
C GLY A 73 -61.04 -22.81 36.09
N THR A 74 -61.40 -22.93 37.36
CA THR A 74 -60.83 -23.81 38.38
C THR A 74 -61.42 -25.22 38.31
N MET A 75 -60.61 -26.27 38.55
CA MET A 75 -60.96 -27.45 39.37
C MET A 75 -59.74 -28.36 39.59
N GLU A 76 -59.73 -28.97 40.78
CA GLU A 76 -58.63 -29.66 41.48
C GLU A 76 -58.49 -31.16 41.13
N GLN A 77 -57.45 -31.78 41.74
CA GLN A 77 -57.17 -33.23 41.97
C GLN A 77 -56.44 -33.97 40.82
N ASP A 78 -55.38 -34.78 41.01
CA ASP A 78 -54.93 -35.62 42.13
C ASP A 78 -53.40 -35.91 42.13
N ASP A 79 -52.87 -36.30 43.30
CA ASP A 79 -51.48 -36.71 43.62
C ASP A 79 -51.02 -38.06 43.03
N GLU A 80 -49.74 -38.19 42.66
CA GLU A 80 -48.90 -39.40 42.87
C GLU A 80 -47.39 -39.05 42.64
N PRO A 81 -46.44 -39.49 43.49
CA PRO A 81 -45.06 -39.02 43.45
C PRO A 81 -44.13 -39.98 42.68
N HIS A 82 -43.52 -39.50 41.60
CA HIS A 82 -42.36 -40.17 41.00
C HIS A 82 -41.07 -39.57 41.56
N ALA A 83 -40.33 -40.39 42.30
CA ALA A 83 -38.99 -40.10 42.78
C ALA A 83 -38.02 -39.97 41.59
N GLU A 84 -37.74 -38.73 41.18
CA GLU A 84 -36.60 -38.44 40.32
C GLU A 84 -35.38 -38.18 41.19
N LEU A 85 -34.39 -39.05 41.01
CA LEU A 85 -33.05 -38.95 41.56
C LEU A 85 -32.44 -37.62 41.10
N GLU A 86 -32.27 -36.67 42.01
CA GLU A 86 -31.38 -35.54 41.84
C GLU A 86 -29.95 -36.06 41.66
N VAL A 87 -29.58 -36.32 40.41
CA VAL A 87 -28.19 -36.27 40.01
C VAL A 87 -27.82 -34.79 40.06
N GLU A 88 -27.13 -34.38 41.13
CA GLU A 88 -26.37 -33.13 41.15
C GLU A 88 -25.33 -33.18 40.03
N GLU A 89 -25.75 -32.86 38.79
CA GLU A 89 -24.85 -32.26 37.82
C GLU A 89 -24.48 -30.90 38.40
N THR A 90 -23.41 -30.89 39.19
CA THR A 90 -22.61 -29.68 39.42
C THR A 90 -21.98 -29.27 38.08
N ARG A 91 -22.82 -28.76 37.18
CA ARG A 91 -22.39 -27.87 36.11
C ARG A 91 -21.73 -26.71 36.82
N HIS A 92 -20.42 -26.79 36.92
CA HIS A 92 -19.56 -25.62 37.11
C HIS A 92 -19.75 -24.75 35.87
N ASN A 93 -20.90 -24.10 35.76
CA ASN A 93 -21.15 -22.98 34.87
C ASN A 93 -20.39 -21.80 35.47
N ARG A 94 -19.05 -21.90 35.48
CA ARG A 94 -18.19 -20.75 35.76
C ARG A 94 -18.50 -19.76 34.65
N SER A 95 -19.20 -18.71 35.02
CA SER A 95 -19.49 -17.62 34.11
C SER A 95 -18.17 -17.06 33.61
N MET A 96 -18.07 -16.73 32.33
CA MET A 96 -16.87 -16.12 31.73
C MET A 96 -16.45 -14.82 32.45
N LEU A 97 -17.36 -14.22 33.22
CA LEU A 97 -17.16 -13.07 34.08
C LEU A 97 -16.37 -13.36 35.37
N GLU A 98 -16.17 -14.63 35.73
CA GLU A 98 -15.41 -15.06 36.92
C GLU A 98 -13.91 -15.27 36.63
N LEU A 99 -13.48 -15.15 35.36
CA LEU A 99 -12.06 -15.23 35.01
C LEU A 99 -11.33 -13.96 35.48
N PRO A 100 -10.08 -14.07 35.98
CA PRO A 100 -9.23 -12.92 36.24
C PRO A 100 -9.08 -12.03 35.00
N GLU A 101 -9.01 -10.71 35.21
CA GLU A 101 -8.93 -9.75 34.10
C GLU A 101 -7.72 -10.03 33.20
N GLU A 102 -6.60 -10.48 33.75
CA GLU A 102 -5.38 -10.79 33.00
C GLU A 102 -5.59 -11.95 32.01
N VAL A 103 -6.39 -12.95 32.39
CA VAL A 103 -6.72 -14.08 31.53
C VAL A 103 -7.66 -13.63 30.42
N LEU A 104 -8.64 -12.78 30.74
CA LEU A 104 -9.53 -12.20 29.75
C LEU A 104 -8.77 -11.30 28.77
N GLU A 105 -7.87 -10.43 29.24
CA GLU A 105 -7.02 -9.61 28.38
C GLU A 105 -6.17 -10.48 27.45
N TYR A 106 -5.58 -11.56 27.98
CA TYR A 106 -4.80 -12.50 27.17
C TYR A 106 -5.66 -13.15 26.08
N ILE A 107 -6.84 -13.67 26.41
CA ILE A 107 -7.76 -14.28 25.43
C ILE A 107 -8.20 -13.25 24.38
N LEU A 108 -8.61 -12.06 24.83
CA LEU A 108 -9.04 -10.97 23.96
C LEU A 108 -7.91 -10.48 23.06
N SER A 109 -6.65 -10.59 23.47
CA SER A 109 -5.49 -10.24 22.64
C SER A 109 -5.33 -11.12 21.40
N PHE A 110 -5.98 -12.28 21.35
CA PHE A 110 -5.99 -13.13 20.16
C PHE A 110 -6.91 -12.65 19.06
N LEU A 111 -7.92 -11.84 19.42
CA LEU A 111 -8.89 -11.31 18.48
C LEU A 111 -8.22 -10.34 17.50
N SER A 112 -8.84 -10.23 16.33
CA SER A 112 -8.49 -9.27 15.30
C SER A 112 -8.74 -7.84 15.82
N PRO A 113 -7.77 -6.91 15.65
CA PRO A 113 -7.90 -5.52 16.11
C PRO A 113 -8.94 -4.71 15.34
N TYR A 114 -9.63 -5.34 14.39
CA TYR A 114 -10.61 -4.72 13.53
C TYR A 114 -12.05 -4.97 14.01
N GLN A 115 -12.83 -5.85 13.37
CA GLN A 115 -14.25 -6.09 13.68
C GLN A 115 -14.42 -6.88 14.97
N GLU A 116 -13.57 -7.88 15.25
CA GLU A 116 -13.72 -8.73 16.44
C GLU A 116 -13.59 -7.94 17.74
N HIS A 117 -12.63 -7.02 17.83
CA HIS A 117 -12.56 -6.07 18.95
C HIS A 117 -13.83 -5.22 19.07
N LYS A 118 -14.37 -4.71 17.95
CA LYS A 118 -15.60 -3.91 17.97
C LYS A 118 -16.79 -4.72 18.48
N THR A 119 -16.99 -5.94 17.98
CA THR A 119 -18.10 -6.80 18.38
C THR A 119 -17.97 -7.26 19.83
N ALA A 120 -16.77 -7.65 20.24
CA ALA A 120 -16.51 -8.09 21.61
C ALA A 120 -16.70 -6.92 22.62
N ALA A 121 -16.42 -5.68 22.22
CA ALA A 121 -16.63 -4.50 23.06
C ALA A 121 -18.11 -4.16 23.30
N LEU A 122 -19.04 -4.73 22.51
CA LEU A 122 -20.48 -4.54 22.68
C LEU A 122 -21.11 -5.52 23.68
N VAL A 123 -20.36 -6.54 24.14
CA VAL A 123 -20.90 -7.60 25.02
C VAL A 123 -21.31 -7.04 26.38
N CYS A 124 -20.40 -6.35 27.08
CA CYS A 124 -20.69 -5.69 28.35
C CYS A 124 -19.66 -4.60 28.68
N LYS A 125 -19.91 -3.81 29.74
CA LYS A 125 -19.02 -2.71 30.17
C LYS A 125 -17.61 -3.19 30.53
N GLN A 126 -17.47 -4.39 31.10
CA GLN A 126 -16.17 -4.95 31.45
C GLN A 126 -15.36 -5.27 30.18
N TRP A 127 -15.96 -5.97 29.22
CA TRP A 127 -15.34 -6.31 27.94
C TRP A 127 -14.95 -5.05 27.16
N TYR A 128 -15.79 -4.03 27.15
CA TYR A 128 -15.46 -2.74 26.56
C TYR A 128 -14.16 -2.14 27.13
N ARG A 129 -14.00 -2.14 28.45
CA ARG A 129 -12.79 -1.62 29.12
C ARG A 129 -11.56 -2.47 28.79
N LEU A 130 -11.68 -3.80 28.90
CA LEU A 130 -10.59 -4.74 28.63
C LEU A 130 -10.13 -4.63 27.17
N ILE A 131 -11.05 -4.60 26.21
CA ILE A 131 -10.70 -4.50 24.78
C ILE A 131 -10.03 -3.17 24.45
N LYS A 132 -10.44 -2.08 25.09
CA LYS A 132 -9.74 -0.79 24.94
C LYS A 132 -8.29 -0.91 25.44
N GLY A 133 -8.08 -1.57 26.58
CA GLY A 133 -6.76 -1.89 27.12
C GLY A 133 -5.94 -2.78 26.18
N VAL A 134 -6.50 -3.90 25.76
CA VAL A 134 -5.87 -4.87 24.83
C VAL A 134 -5.52 -4.22 23.49
N ALA A 135 -6.42 -3.46 22.88
CA ALA A 135 -6.15 -2.76 21.62
C ALA A 135 -4.96 -1.80 21.76
N HIS A 136 -4.90 -1.06 22.87
CA HIS A 136 -3.77 -0.19 23.19
C HIS A 136 -2.48 -1.00 23.41
N GLN A 137 -2.52 -2.07 24.21
CA GLN A 137 -1.38 -2.96 24.46
C GLN A 137 -0.86 -3.60 23.17
N CYS A 138 -1.74 -4.11 22.29
CA CYS A 138 -1.35 -4.70 21.01
C CYS A 138 -0.69 -3.66 20.09
N TYR A 139 -1.24 -2.45 20.01
CA TYR A 139 -0.67 -1.39 19.18
C TYR A 139 0.72 -0.93 19.68
N HIS A 140 0.84 -0.68 20.99
CA HIS A 140 2.12 -0.29 21.59
C HIS A 140 3.14 -1.44 21.59
N GLY A 141 2.68 -2.67 21.80
CA GLY A 141 3.46 -3.89 21.67
C GLY A 141 4.01 -4.05 20.25
N PHE A 142 3.20 -3.74 19.23
CA PHE A 142 3.65 -3.71 17.84
C PHE A 142 4.74 -2.67 17.58
N ILE A 143 4.56 -1.43 18.06
CA ILE A 143 5.60 -0.38 17.92
C ILE A 143 6.90 -0.83 18.58
N LYS A 144 6.83 -1.40 19.79
CA LYS A 144 7.99 -1.92 20.51
C LYS A 144 8.64 -3.09 19.76
N ALA A 145 7.84 -4.02 19.25
CA ALA A 145 8.32 -5.16 18.46
C ALA A 145 9.06 -4.71 17.19
N VAL A 146 8.56 -3.69 16.48
CA VAL A 146 9.27 -3.08 15.33
C VAL A 146 10.59 -2.47 15.78
N GLN A 147 10.60 -1.76 16.91
CA GLN A 147 11.81 -1.15 17.46
C GLN A 147 12.88 -2.15 17.89
N GLU A 148 12.48 -3.35 18.30
CA GLU A 148 13.34 -4.44 18.77
C GLU A 148 13.66 -5.47 17.67
N GLY A 149 12.99 -5.38 16.51
CA GLY A 149 13.13 -6.34 15.41
C GLY A 149 12.38 -7.66 15.65
N ASN A 150 11.50 -7.70 16.65
CA ASN A 150 10.76 -8.89 17.08
C ASN A 150 9.42 -9.05 16.34
N ILE A 151 9.49 -9.12 15.00
CA ILE A 151 8.31 -9.23 14.14
C ILE A 151 8.14 -10.64 13.56
N GLN A 152 6.93 -10.95 13.11
CA GLN A 152 6.59 -12.16 12.37
C GLN A 152 5.90 -11.83 11.05
N TRP A 153 6.13 -12.68 10.06
CA TRP A 153 5.54 -12.59 8.73
C TRP A 153 4.41 -13.60 8.60
N GLU A 154 3.25 -13.14 8.18
CA GLU A 154 2.11 -13.98 7.82
C GLU A 154 1.80 -13.74 6.35
N SER A 155 1.90 -14.78 5.52
CA SER A 155 1.51 -14.69 4.12
C SER A 155 0.10 -15.22 3.93
N ARG A 156 -0.75 -14.45 3.23
CA ARG A 156 -2.04 -14.94 2.76
C ARG A 156 -1.94 -15.17 1.25
N THR A 157 -2.16 -16.41 0.83
CA THR A 157 -2.31 -16.76 -0.58
C THR A 157 -3.76 -17.16 -0.82
N TYR A 158 -4.30 -16.74 -1.95
CA TYR A 158 -5.63 -17.16 -2.35
C TYR A 158 -5.47 -18.30 -3.36
N PRO A 159 -6.08 -19.48 -3.14
CA PRO A 159 -5.98 -20.58 -4.09
C PRO A 159 -6.70 -20.21 -5.39
N TYR A 160 -6.10 -20.49 -6.54
CA TYR A 160 -6.75 -20.34 -7.84
C TYR A 160 -7.94 -21.32 -7.93
N PRO A 161 -9.13 -20.93 -8.46
CA PRO A 161 -9.45 -19.71 -9.22
C PRO A 161 -9.82 -18.47 -8.38
N GLY A 162 -9.58 -18.48 -7.08
CA GLY A 162 -9.97 -17.46 -6.11
C GLY A 162 -8.97 -16.33 -5.84
N THR A 163 -8.00 -16.03 -6.71
CA THR A 163 -7.22 -14.77 -6.61
C THR A 163 -7.97 -13.64 -7.32
N PRO A 164 -8.64 -12.73 -6.61
CA PRO A 164 -9.49 -11.75 -7.28
C PRO A 164 -8.65 -10.60 -7.88
N ILE A 165 -7.55 -10.22 -7.23
CA ILE A 165 -6.66 -9.15 -7.73
C ILE A 165 -5.46 -9.71 -8.52
N THR A 166 -5.28 -9.19 -9.73
CA THR A 166 -4.16 -9.53 -10.62
C THR A 166 -2.82 -9.02 -10.08
N GLN A 167 -1.75 -9.77 -10.32
CA GLN A 167 -0.37 -9.40 -10.02
C GLN A 167 0.00 -8.05 -10.67
N ARG A 168 0.53 -7.12 -9.88
CA ARG A 168 0.77 -5.73 -10.31
C ARG A 168 1.89 -5.08 -9.53
N PHE A 169 2.49 -4.05 -10.10
CA PHE A 169 3.50 -3.20 -9.45
C PHE A 169 3.21 -1.73 -9.73
N SER A 170 3.84 -0.82 -9.00
CA SER A 170 3.62 0.63 -9.11
C SER A 170 2.15 1.06 -8.95
N HIS A 171 1.38 0.28 -8.19
CA HIS A 171 0.03 0.63 -7.79
C HIS A 171 0.08 1.57 -6.59
N SER A 172 -1.00 2.30 -6.35
CA SER A 172 -1.14 3.18 -5.19
C SER A 172 -1.99 2.47 -4.14
N ALA A 173 -1.67 2.63 -2.85
CA ALA A 173 -2.47 2.06 -1.78
C ALA A 173 -2.54 2.96 -0.56
N CYS A 174 -3.65 2.85 0.18
CA CYS A 174 -3.85 3.57 1.44
C CYS A 174 -4.72 2.75 2.41
N TYR A 175 -4.62 3.07 3.70
CA TYR A 175 -5.51 2.54 4.74
C TYR A 175 -6.66 3.50 5.00
N TYR A 176 -7.89 2.99 4.98
CA TYR A 176 -9.07 3.75 5.35
C TYR A 176 -9.66 3.20 6.65
N ASP A 177 -9.54 3.96 7.74
CA ASP A 177 -9.85 3.48 9.10
C ASP A 177 -11.35 3.27 9.33
N ALA A 178 -12.23 4.07 8.72
CA ALA A 178 -13.67 4.04 8.99
C ALA A 178 -14.30 2.65 8.71
N ASN A 179 -13.87 1.99 7.64
CA ASN A 179 -14.27 0.60 7.32
C ASN A 179 -13.13 -0.41 7.44
N GLN A 180 -12.01 -0.03 8.08
CA GLN A 180 -10.87 -0.90 8.37
C GLN A 180 -10.35 -1.66 7.13
N SER A 181 -10.26 -0.97 5.99
CA SER A 181 -9.87 -1.58 4.73
C SER A 181 -8.64 -0.92 4.13
N MET A 182 -7.84 -1.72 3.42
CA MET A 182 -6.79 -1.20 2.54
C MET A 182 -7.37 -1.05 1.12
N TYR A 183 -7.19 0.11 0.52
CA TYR A 183 -7.56 0.35 -0.88
C TYR A 183 -6.32 0.29 -1.76
N VAL A 184 -6.45 -0.34 -2.93
CA VAL A 184 -5.41 -0.44 -3.96
C VAL A 184 -5.99 0.06 -5.28
N PHE A 185 -5.31 1.01 -5.91
CA PHE A 185 -5.70 1.56 -7.20
C PHE A 185 -4.60 1.37 -8.25
N GLY A 186 -5.00 0.94 -9.44
CA GLY A 186 -4.16 0.97 -10.63
C GLY A 186 -2.89 0.12 -10.55
N GLY A 187 -1.78 0.68 -11.03
CA GLY A 187 -0.53 -0.05 -11.27
C GLY A 187 -0.50 -0.67 -12.66
N CYS A 188 0.53 -1.45 -12.96
CA CYS A 188 0.67 -2.06 -14.28
C CYS A 188 1.17 -3.49 -14.22
N THR A 189 0.96 -4.21 -15.32
CA THR A 189 1.58 -5.52 -15.55
C THR A 189 2.85 -5.36 -16.37
N GLN A 190 3.81 -6.28 -16.21
CA GLN A 190 4.92 -6.40 -17.15
C GLN A 190 4.43 -7.23 -18.35
N SER A 191 3.75 -6.57 -19.28
CA SER A 191 3.48 -7.03 -20.64
C SER A 191 4.28 -6.14 -21.61
N SER A 192 4.38 -6.51 -22.90
CA SER A 192 5.10 -5.70 -23.90
C SER A 192 4.67 -4.22 -23.94
N CYS A 193 3.45 -3.90 -23.51
CA CYS A 193 2.94 -2.53 -23.41
C CYS A 193 2.95 -1.92 -21.99
N ASN A 194 3.30 -2.67 -20.93
CA ASN A 194 2.95 -2.33 -19.54
C ASN A 194 1.50 -1.83 -19.39
N ALA A 195 0.52 -2.66 -19.74
CA ALA A 195 -0.89 -2.30 -19.58
C ALA A 195 -1.15 -1.85 -18.13
N ALA A 196 -1.52 -0.58 -17.98
CA ALA A 196 -1.91 0.01 -16.72
C ALA A 196 -3.35 -0.39 -16.40
N PHE A 197 -3.65 -0.47 -15.11
CA PHE A 197 -5.00 -0.71 -14.62
C PHE A 197 -5.63 0.61 -14.17
N ASN A 198 -6.95 0.69 -14.25
CA ASN A 198 -7.76 1.70 -13.58
C ASN A 198 -8.61 1.13 -12.45
N ASP A 199 -8.54 -0.17 -12.17
CA ASP A 199 -9.41 -0.78 -11.18
C ASP A 199 -9.07 -0.33 -9.74
N LEU A 200 -10.12 -0.17 -8.94
CA LEU A 200 -10.05 -0.03 -7.50
C LEU A 200 -10.34 -1.38 -6.84
N TRP A 201 -9.53 -1.73 -5.86
CA TRP A 201 -9.68 -2.92 -5.03
C TRP A 201 -9.70 -2.53 -3.56
N ARG A 202 -10.54 -3.20 -2.78
CA ARG A 202 -10.65 -3.05 -1.33
C ARG A 202 -10.30 -4.37 -0.68
N LEU A 203 -9.26 -4.41 0.14
CA LEU A 203 -8.98 -5.51 1.06
C LEU A 203 -9.64 -5.18 2.39
N ASP A 204 -10.72 -5.90 2.70
CA ASP A 204 -11.34 -5.83 4.03
C ASP A 204 -10.43 -6.55 5.03
N LEU A 205 -9.86 -5.84 6.01
CA LEU A 205 -8.89 -6.44 6.93
C LEU A 205 -9.54 -7.32 8.01
N ASN A 206 -10.86 -7.30 8.12
CA ASN A 206 -11.62 -8.18 9.01
C ASN A 206 -11.59 -9.61 8.48
N SER A 207 -12.17 -9.80 7.30
CA SER A 207 -12.21 -11.07 6.58
C SER A 207 -10.85 -11.42 5.94
N LYS A 208 -9.99 -10.41 5.76
CA LYS A 208 -8.84 -10.38 4.85
C LYS A 208 -9.23 -10.94 3.48
N GLU A 209 -10.34 -10.42 2.94
CA GLU A 209 -10.83 -10.72 1.59
C GLU A 209 -10.76 -9.49 0.71
N TRP A 210 -10.48 -9.73 -0.57
CA TRP A 210 -10.46 -8.71 -1.59
C TRP A 210 -11.83 -8.56 -2.22
N ILE A 211 -12.30 -7.33 -2.30
CA ILE A 211 -13.56 -6.92 -2.87
C ILE A 211 -13.25 -5.93 -3.98
N ARG A 212 -13.91 -6.08 -5.14
CA ARG A 212 -13.83 -5.10 -6.23
C ARG A 212 -15.04 -4.17 -6.16
N PRO A 213 -14.92 -2.93 -5.69
CA PRO A 213 -16.03 -1.98 -5.73
C PRO A 213 -16.32 -1.64 -7.20
N LEU A 214 -17.54 -1.93 -7.65
CA LEU A 214 -18.04 -1.50 -8.96
C LEU A 214 -18.52 -0.06 -8.83
N ALA A 215 -17.57 0.87 -8.75
CA ALA A 215 -17.88 2.28 -8.51
C ALA A 215 -18.36 2.99 -9.78
N SER A 216 -19.24 3.98 -9.59
CA SER A 216 -19.78 4.84 -10.66
C SER A 216 -19.11 6.22 -10.66
N GLY A 217 -19.42 7.06 -11.64
CA GLY A 217 -18.96 8.46 -11.71
C GLY A 217 -17.79 8.68 -12.67
N SER A 218 -17.02 9.75 -12.43
CA SER A 218 -15.88 10.16 -13.25
C SER A 218 -14.66 9.30 -12.91
N TYR A 219 -14.60 8.11 -13.49
CA TYR A 219 -13.57 7.12 -13.17
C TYR A 219 -12.19 7.53 -13.69
N PRO A 220 -11.10 7.35 -12.91
CA PRO A 220 -9.78 7.73 -13.37
C PRO A 220 -9.28 6.86 -14.54
N SER A 221 -8.47 7.46 -15.41
CA SER A 221 -7.77 6.74 -16.49
C SER A 221 -6.85 5.65 -15.93
N PRO A 222 -6.55 4.57 -16.68
CA PRO A 222 -5.57 3.59 -16.26
C PRO A 222 -4.19 4.21 -16.03
N LYS A 223 -3.59 3.98 -14.87
CA LYS A 223 -2.31 4.60 -14.49
C LYS A 223 -1.52 3.82 -13.45
N ALA A 224 -0.21 4.01 -13.47
CA ALA A 224 0.74 3.55 -12.49
C ALA A 224 1.52 4.74 -11.90
N GLY A 225 2.16 4.56 -10.75
CA GLY A 225 3.00 5.59 -10.13
C GLY A 225 2.25 6.86 -9.71
N ALA A 226 0.94 6.77 -9.50
CA ALA A 226 0.14 7.81 -8.85
C ALA A 226 0.32 7.72 -7.32
N THR A 227 -0.14 8.73 -6.59
CA THR A 227 -0.29 8.64 -5.14
C THR A 227 -1.77 8.60 -4.76
N LEU A 228 -2.08 7.85 -3.70
CA LEU A 228 -3.42 7.70 -3.14
C LEU A 228 -3.34 8.00 -1.64
N VAL A 229 -4.03 9.05 -1.20
CA VAL A 229 -4.04 9.51 0.19
C VAL A 229 -5.46 9.58 0.72
N VAL A 230 -5.63 9.53 2.04
CA VAL A 230 -6.94 9.68 2.68
C VAL A 230 -7.08 11.09 3.23
N TYR A 231 -8.22 11.72 2.98
CA TYR A 231 -8.61 12.99 3.57
C TYR A 231 -10.07 12.93 3.99
N LYS A 232 -10.32 13.10 5.29
CA LYS A 232 -11.66 12.91 5.90
C LYS A 232 -12.24 11.56 5.42
N ASP A 233 -13.39 11.57 4.74
CA ASP A 233 -14.06 10.37 4.20
C ASP A 233 -13.80 10.11 2.72
N LEU A 234 -12.75 10.69 2.14
CA LEU A 234 -12.41 10.59 0.72
C LEU A 234 -11.02 9.98 0.54
N LEU A 235 -10.88 9.18 -0.52
CA LEU A 235 -9.56 8.83 -1.05
C LEU A 235 -9.24 9.81 -2.19
N VAL A 236 -8.08 10.45 -2.13
CA VAL A 236 -7.62 11.41 -3.13
C VAL A 236 -6.49 10.78 -3.94
N LEU A 237 -6.71 10.62 -5.24
CA LEU A 237 -5.77 10.09 -6.21
C LEU A 237 -5.20 11.24 -7.05
N PHE A 238 -3.88 11.35 -7.14
CA PHE A 238 -3.23 12.39 -7.93
C PHE A 238 -2.12 11.83 -8.83
N GLY A 239 -2.06 12.39 -10.03
CA GLY A 239 -1.04 12.14 -11.05
C GLY A 239 -0.96 10.69 -11.53
N GLY A 240 0.26 10.25 -11.85
CA GLY A 240 0.55 8.93 -12.41
C GLY A 240 0.86 9.00 -13.90
N TRP A 241 1.15 7.84 -14.49
CA TRP A 241 1.48 7.73 -15.91
C TRP A 241 0.86 6.47 -16.51
N THR A 242 0.72 6.47 -17.83
CA THR A 242 0.35 5.29 -18.60
C THR A 242 1.11 5.25 -19.91
N ARG A 243 1.34 4.02 -20.40
CA ARG A 243 1.81 3.83 -21.77
C ARG A 243 0.60 3.71 -22.68
N PRO A 244 0.51 4.53 -23.74
CA PRO A 244 -0.52 4.36 -24.75
C PRO A 244 -0.40 3.00 -25.43
N SER A 245 -1.44 2.66 -26.19
CA SER A 245 -1.40 1.50 -27.09
C SER A 245 -0.13 1.55 -27.95
N PRO A 246 0.55 0.40 -28.21
CA PRO A 246 1.71 0.33 -29.10
C PRO A 246 1.44 0.79 -30.54
N TYR A 247 0.18 1.04 -30.90
CA TYR A 247 -0.24 1.48 -32.21
C TYR A 247 -1.10 2.75 -32.17
N PRO A 248 -0.79 3.78 -32.99
CA PRO A 248 0.41 3.93 -33.83
C PRO A 248 1.73 3.83 -33.05
N LEU A 249 2.79 3.37 -33.71
CA LEU A 249 4.12 3.25 -33.11
C LEU A 249 4.63 4.63 -32.64
N HIS A 250 5.44 4.64 -31.57
CA HIS A 250 6.09 5.84 -31.00
C HIS A 250 5.17 6.84 -30.27
N GLN A 251 4.01 6.42 -29.76
CA GLN A 251 3.27 7.33 -28.87
C GLN A 251 4.05 7.61 -27.59
N PRO A 252 4.17 8.89 -27.18
CA PRO A 252 4.84 9.26 -25.94
C PRO A 252 4.02 8.78 -24.74
N GLU A 253 4.72 8.53 -23.64
CA GLU A 253 4.07 8.21 -22.37
C GLU A 253 3.18 9.36 -21.93
N ARG A 254 1.99 9.04 -21.42
CA ARG A 254 1.04 10.04 -20.93
C ARG A 254 1.18 10.14 -19.43
N PHE A 255 1.59 11.30 -18.96
CA PHE A 255 1.55 11.67 -17.55
C PHE A 255 0.23 12.38 -17.24
N PHE A 256 -0.21 12.31 -15.98
CA PHE A 256 -1.45 12.91 -15.52
C PHE A 256 -1.16 13.95 -14.44
N ASP A 257 -2.00 14.98 -14.40
CA ASP A 257 -2.14 16.03 -13.37
C ASP A 257 -3.57 16.05 -12.78
N GLU A 258 -4.41 15.12 -13.21
CA GLU A 258 -5.80 15.01 -12.78
C GLU A 258 -5.89 14.62 -11.29
N ILE A 259 -6.79 15.27 -10.55
CA ILE A 259 -7.19 14.88 -9.20
C ILE A 259 -8.51 14.12 -9.29
N HIS A 260 -8.54 12.94 -8.70
CA HIS A 260 -9.78 12.17 -8.54
C HIS A 260 -10.04 11.90 -7.07
N THR A 261 -11.30 12.04 -6.65
CA THR A 261 -11.74 11.65 -5.31
C THR A 261 -12.65 10.45 -5.40
N TYR A 262 -12.45 9.48 -4.51
CA TYR A 262 -13.34 8.36 -4.33
C TYR A 262 -14.00 8.46 -2.96
N SER A 263 -15.33 8.36 -2.93
CA SER A 263 -16.10 8.26 -1.70
C SER A 263 -16.45 6.79 -1.42
N PRO A 264 -15.84 6.16 -0.40
CA PRO A 264 -16.15 4.77 -0.03
C PRO A 264 -17.62 4.55 0.35
N SER A 265 -18.26 5.52 1.01
CA SER A 265 -19.66 5.45 1.43
C SER A 265 -20.63 5.51 0.26
N LYS A 266 -20.33 6.33 -0.75
CA LYS A 266 -21.17 6.49 -1.95
C LYS A 266 -20.78 5.54 -3.10
N ASN A 267 -19.64 4.86 -2.98
CA ASN A 267 -19.04 4.05 -4.06
C ASN A 267 -18.97 4.83 -5.39
N TRP A 268 -18.44 6.06 -5.31
CA TRP A 268 -18.50 7.03 -6.40
C TRP A 268 -17.18 7.78 -6.59
N TRP A 269 -16.76 7.92 -7.85
CA TRP A 269 -15.60 8.71 -8.26
C TRP A 269 -16.01 10.08 -8.78
N ASN A 270 -15.29 11.12 -8.36
CA ASN A 270 -15.38 12.46 -8.91
C ASN A 270 -14.03 12.88 -9.48
N CYS A 271 -14.04 13.54 -10.64
CA CYS A 271 -12.88 14.24 -11.17
C CYS A 271 -12.96 15.69 -10.71
N ILE A 272 -11.92 16.15 -10.01
CA ILE A 272 -11.83 17.51 -9.52
C ILE A 272 -11.06 18.33 -10.54
N VAL A 273 -11.72 19.35 -11.08
CA VAL A 273 -11.09 20.31 -11.99
C VAL A 273 -10.39 21.37 -11.16
N THR A 274 -9.08 21.47 -11.33
CA THR A 274 -8.26 22.49 -10.67
C THR A 274 -7.51 23.30 -11.72
N THR A 275 -7.15 24.54 -11.38
CA THR A 275 -6.35 25.43 -12.23
C THR A 275 -5.01 25.72 -11.56
N HIS A 276 -3.97 25.98 -12.36
CA HIS A 276 -2.64 26.38 -11.86
C HIS A 276 -1.97 25.33 -10.96
N GLY A 277 -2.21 24.05 -11.24
CA GLY A 277 -1.59 22.92 -10.53
C GLY A 277 -0.18 22.58 -10.99
N PRO A 278 0.45 21.60 -10.33
CA PRO A 278 1.67 20.98 -10.80
C PRO A 278 1.55 20.47 -12.25
N PRO A 279 2.66 20.42 -13.00
CA PRO A 279 2.67 19.76 -14.30
C PRO A 279 2.33 18.26 -14.17
N PRO A 280 1.88 17.60 -15.25
CA PRO A 280 1.66 16.16 -15.26
C PRO A 280 2.88 15.39 -14.76
N MET A 281 2.69 14.50 -13.79
CA MET A 281 3.80 13.86 -13.10
C MET A 281 3.48 12.46 -12.57
N ALA A 282 4.53 11.66 -12.35
CA ALA A 282 4.40 10.34 -11.73
C ALA A 282 5.62 9.96 -10.88
N GLY A 283 5.44 9.01 -9.96
CA GLY A 283 6.47 8.64 -9.00
C GLY A 283 6.82 9.78 -8.04
N HIS A 284 5.94 10.78 -7.91
CA HIS A 284 6.00 11.75 -6.83
C HIS A 284 5.55 11.08 -5.52
N SER A 285 5.78 11.76 -4.42
CA SER A 285 5.24 11.39 -3.11
C SER A 285 4.20 12.41 -2.69
N SER A 286 3.17 11.97 -1.96
CA SER A 286 2.22 12.89 -1.33
C SER A 286 1.81 12.44 0.06
N CYS A 287 1.51 13.41 0.93
CA CYS A 287 0.88 13.16 2.22
C CYS A 287 -0.18 14.24 2.50
N VAL A 288 -1.01 13.98 3.51
CA VAL A 288 -2.02 14.93 3.99
C VAL A 288 -1.63 15.36 5.41
N ILE A 289 -1.62 16.66 5.62
CA ILE A 289 -1.44 17.31 6.92
C ILE A 289 -2.58 18.32 7.05
N GLU A 290 -3.41 18.15 8.07
CA GLU A 290 -4.66 18.89 8.24
C GLU A 290 -5.50 18.87 6.93
N ASP A 291 -5.80 20.03 6.38
CA ASP A 291 -6.56 20.24 5.15
C ASP A 291 -5.67 20.46 3.91
N LYS A 292 -4.39 20.09 3.99
CA LYS A 292 -3.40 20.31 2.92
C LYS A 292 -2.82 18.98 2.44
N MET A 293 -2.90 18.72 1.14
CA MET A 293 -2.13 17.66 0.50
C MET A 293 -0.81 18.23 -0.03
N ILE A 294 0.30 17.72 0.48
CA ILE A 294 1.65 18.16 0.11
C ILE A 294 2.26 17.15 -0.85
N VAL A 295 2.54 17.60 -2.07
CA VAL A 295 3.16 16.82 -3.15
C VAL A 295 4.61 17.25 -3.31
N PHE A 296 5.52 16.28 -3.43
CA PHE A 296 6.93 16.55 -3.65
C PHE A 296 7.52 15.71 -4.79
N GLY A 297 8.30 16.38 -5.64
CA GLY A 297 9.12 15.77 -6.67
C GLY A 297 8.35 15.00 -7.75
N GLY A 298 8.93 13.91 -8.24
CA GLY A 298 8.37 13.06 -9.30
C GLY A 298 9.00 13.30 -10.69
N SER A 299 8.69 12.39 -11.60
CA SER A 299 9.04 12.45 -13.02
C SER A 299 8.01 13.29 -13.78
N LEU A 300 8.48 14.24 -14.57
CA LEU A 300 7.67 15.06 -15.49
C LEU A 300 7.69 14.50 -16.93
N GLY A 301 8.21 13.27 -17.11
CA GLY A 301 8.51 12.70 -18.42
C GLY A 301 9.84 13.19 -19.01
N SER A 302 10.22 12.65 -20.17
CA SER A 302 11.39 13.12 -20.95
C SER A 302 12.71 13.29 -20.17
N ARG A 303 12.96 12.46 -19.15
CA ARG A 303 14.15 12.54 -18.27
C ARG A 303 14.19 13.70 -17.28
N GLN A 304 13.10 14.43 -17.15
CA GLN A 304 12.99 15.52 -16.19
C GLN A 304 12.40 15.00 -14.88
N MET A 305 13.13 15.23 -13.79
CA MET A 305 12.63 15.06 -12.44
C MET A 305 12.38 16.44 -11.83
N SER A 306 11.46 16.51 -10.89
CA SER A 306 11.18 17.71 -10.09
C SER A 306 11.71 17.56 -8.67
N ASN A 307 12.04 18.69 -8.04
CA ASN A 307 12.16 18.85 -6.59
C ASN A 307 11.18 19.91 -6.05
N ASP A 308 10.19 20.30 -6.86
CA ASP A 308 9.18 21.24 -6.43
C ASP A 308 8.30 20.65 -5.33
N VAL A 309 7.84 21.55 -4.44
CA VAL A 309 6.78 21.29 -3.48
C VAL A 309 5.51 21.96 -3.99
N TRP A 310 4.42 21.21 -4.03
CA TRP A 310 3.09 21.70 -4.35
C TRP A 310 2.13 21.40 -3.20
N VAL A 311 1.21 22.32 -2.94
CA VAL A 311 0.22 22.18 -1.88
C VAL A 311 -1.16 22.33 -2.48
N LEU A 312 -1.98 21.31 -2.35
CA LEU A 312 -3.40 21.35 -2.65
C LEU A 312 -4.16 21.62 -1.35
N ASP A 313 -4.87 22.73 -1.30
CA ASP A 313 -5.91 22.95 -0.30
C ASP A 313 -7.08 22.00 -0.60
N LEU A 314 -7.38 21.09 0.32
CA LEU A 314 -8.37 20.03 0.13
C LEU A 314 -9.80 20.49 0.42
N GLU A 315 -9.98 21.67 1.01
CA GLU A 315 -11.30 22.29 1.18
C GLU A 315 -11.67 23.11 -0.05
N GLN A 316 -10.71 23.89 -0.56
CA GLN A 316 -10.91 24.75 -1.72
C GLN A 316 -10.60 24.07 -3.05
N TRP A 317 -9.95 22.91 -3.03
CA TRP A 317 -9.40 22.24 -4.21
C TRP A 317 -8.50 23.15 -5.05
N ALA A 318 -7.69 23.97 -4.37
CA ALA A 318 -6.85 24.98 -4.99
C ALA A 318 -5.37 24.66 -4.79
N TRP A 319 -4.61 24.67 -5.88
CA TRP A 319 -3.17 24.50 -5.83
C TRP A 319 -2.47 25.79 -5.46
N SER A 320 -1.38 25.65 -4.71
CA SER A 320 -0.41 26.70 -4.45
C SER A 320 1.00 26.12 -4.48
N LYS A 321 1.96 26.96 -4.87
CA LYS A 321 3.38 26.64 -4.80
C LYS A 321 3.99 27.46 -3.66
N PRO A 322 4.25 26.85 -2.48
CA PRO A 322 4.82 27.58 -1.35
C PRO A 322 6.20 28.12 -1.71
N ASN A 323 6.55 29.26 -1.12
CA ASN A 323 7.90 29.78 -1.23
C ASN A 323 8.82 28.93 -0.34
N VAL A 324 9.84 28.31 -0.93
CA VAL A 324 10.80 27.47 -0.22
C VAL A 324 12.19 28.07 -0.37
N SER A 325 12.89 28.24 0.75
CA SER A 325 14.22 28.84 0.81
C SER A 325 15.27 27.86 1.33
N GLY A 326 16.54 28.18 1.09
CA GLY A 326 17.67 27.38 1.54
C GLY A 326 18.02 26.22 0.59
N PRO A 327 18.93 25.31 1.01
CA PRO A 327 19.37 24.18 0.20
C PRO A 327 18.22 23.18 0.02
N SER A 328 17.87 22.85 -1.20
CA SER A 328 16.82 21.87 -1.51
C SER A 328 17.39 20.49 -1.85
N PRO A 329 16.64 19.40 -1.62
CA PRO A 329 16.98 18.10 -2.16
C PRO A 329 17.09 18.15 -3.68
N HIS A 330 18.00 17.35 -4.24
CA HIS A 330 18.08 17.16 -5.70
C HIS A 330 16.74 16.64 -6.26
N PRO A 331 16.38 17.01 -7.51
CA PRO A 331 15.23 16.47 -8.22
C PRO A 331 15.19 14.95 -8.18
N ARG A 332 14.04 14.39 -7.80
CA ARG A 332 13.91 12.96 -7.53
C ARG A 332 12.51 12.41 -7.72
N GLY A 333 12.42 11.11 -7.99
CA GLY A 333 11.19 10.33 -7.98
C GLY A 333 11.35 9.01 -7.20
N GLY A 334 10.23 8.44 -6.78
CA GLY A 334 10.18 7.18 -6.01
C GLY A 334 10.78 7.27 -4.61
N GLN A 335 10.89 8.48 -4.06
CA GLN A 335 11.20 8.74 -2.65
C GLN A 335 10.05 8.36 -1.74
N SER A 336 10.34 8.12 -0.46
CA SER A 336 9.31 8.01 0.57
C SER A 336 9.12 9.35 1.28
N GLN A 337 7.86 9.75 1.47
CA GLN A 337 7.48 10.93 2.24
C GLN A 337 6.75 10.50 3.50
N ILE A 338 7.22 10.99 4.65
CA ILE A 338 6.75 10.60 5.96
C ILE A 338 6.33 11.86 6.72
N VAL A 339 5.07 11.92 7.16
CA VAL A 339 4.60 12.95 8.09
C VAL A 339 5.29 12.74 9.43
N ILE A 340 5.95 13.76 9.98
CA ILE A 340 6.60 13.74 11.30
C ILE A 340 5.66 14.33 12.35
N ASP A 341 5.06 15.47 12.03
CA ASP A 341 4.05 16.18 12.81
C ASP A 341 3.24 17.09 11.88
N ASP A 342 2.44 17.99 12.46
CA ASP A 342 1.52 18.88 11.74
C ASP A 342 2.22 19.99 10.94
N GLU A 343 3.54 20.11 11.04
CA GLU A 343 4.31 21.18 10.37
C GLU A 343 5.57 20.66 9.67
N THR A 344 5.79 19.35 9.68
CA THR A 344 7.07 18.76 9.29
C THR A 344 6.90 17.45 8.52
N ILE A 345 7.57 17.36 7.38
CA ILE A 345 7.68 16.12 6.61
C ILE A 345 9.13 15.69 6.40
N LEU A 346 9.36 14.38 6.37
CA LEU A 346 10.62 13.74 6.05
C LEU A 346 10.57 13.16 4.64
N ILE A 347 11.56 13.49 3.82
CA ILE A 347 11.83 12.85 2.53
C ILE A 347 13.03 11.91 2.68
N LEU A 348 12.85 10.65 2.30
CA LEU A 348 13.88 9.62 2.37
C LEU A 348 14.17 9.03 0.99
N GLY A 349 15.43 9.12 0.56
CA GLY A 349 15.94 8.48 -0.65
C GLY A 349 15.29 8.97 -1.95
N GLY A 350 15.03 8.04 -2.87
CA GLY A 350 14.54 8.29 -4.23
C GLY A 350 15.63 8.19 -5.30
N CYS A 351 15.29 8.53 -6.55
CA CYS A 351 16.26 8.55 -7.66
C CYS A 351 16.13 9.81 -8.51
N GLY A 352 17.27 10.36 -8.97
CA GLY A 352 17.34 11.61 -9.75
C GLY A 352 17.76 11.41 -11.21
N GLY A 353 17.85 10.17 -11.69
CA GLY A 353 18.29 9.84 -13.04
C GLY A 353 18.93 8.44 -13.15
N PRO A 354 19.51 8.08 -14.31
CA PRO A 354 19.95 6.71 -14.61
C PRO A 354 20.94 6.09 -13.61
N ASN A 355 21.70 6.93 -12.88
CA ASN A 355 22.72 6.48 -11.92
C ASN A 355 22.68 7.23 -10.57
N ALA A 356 21.64 8.03 -10.31
CA ALA A 356 21.54 8.82 -9.08
C ALA A 356 20.53 8.18 -8.14
N LEU A 357 20.98 7.21 -7.33
CA LEU A 357 20.19 6.64 -6.23
C LEU A 357 20.55 7.38 -4.94
N PHE A 358 19.55 7.98 -4.31
CA PHE A 358 19.76 8.77 -3.11
C PHE A 358 19.56 7.92 -1.86
N LYS A 359 20.46 8.11 -0.89
CA LYS A 359 20.36 7.55 0.47
C LYS A 359 20.28 8.64 1.55
N ASP A 360 20.04 9.87 1.11
CA ASP A 360 19.91 11.03 1.97
C ASP A 360 18.53 11.10 2.62
N ALA A 361 18.46 11.92 3.67
CA ALA A 361 17.24 12.24 4.38
C ALA A 361 17.13 13.76 4.49
N TRP A 362 15.94 14.29 4.22
CA TRP A 362 15.66 15.72 4.24
C TRP A 362 14.39 16.00 5.00
N LEU A 363 14.41 17.06 5.81
CA LEU A 363 13.24 17.53 6.53
C LEU A 363 12.74 18.82 5.88
N LEU A 364 11.44 18.92 5.63
CA LEU A 364 10.79 20.18 5.24
C LEU A 364 10.06 20.73 6.44
N HIS A 365 10.43 21.93 6.85
CA HIS A 365 9.75 22.72 7.87
C HIS A 365 8.74 23.65 7.21
N MET A 366 7.47 23.58 7.65
CA MET A 366 6.35 24.33 7.07
C MET A 366 5.76 25.38 8.04
N HIS A 367 6.29 25.47 9.26
CA HIS A 367 5.84 26.41 10.31
C HIS A 367 6.23 27.87 10.03
N THR A 368 7.29 28.10 9.25
CA THR A 368 7.79 29.43 8.86
C THR A 368 7.55 29.69 7.39
N ASN A 369 7.34 30.96 7.01
CA ASN A 369 7.31 31.38 5.61
C ASN A 369 8.50 32.32 5.35
N PRO A 370 9.41 32.02 4.40
CA PRO A 370 9.42 30.85 3.51
C PRO A 370 9.61 29.52 4.25
N TRP A 371 9.06 28.45 3.66
CA TRP A 371 9.34 27.08 4.09
C TRP A 371 10.83 26.78 3.95
N THR A 372 11.37 25.86 4.74
CA THR A 372 12.81 25.58 4.74
C THR A 372 13.11 24.09 4.69
N TRP A 373 14.07 23.72 3.85
CA TRP A 373 14.64 22.38 3.80
C TRP A 373 15.86 22.28 4.73
N GLN A 374 15.93 21.19 5.47
CA GLN A 374 17.07 20.85 6.31
C GLN A 374 17.61 19.46 5.91
N PRO A 375 18.88 19.35 5.47
CA PRO A 375 19.51 18.05 5.30
C PRO A 375 19.74 17.40 6.66
N LEU A 376 19.45 16.11 6.75
CA LEU A 376 19.62 15.34 7.98
C LEU A 376 20.88 14.48 7.90
N LYS A 377 21.59 14.39 9.02
CA LYS A 377 22.70 13.44 9.15
C LYS A 377 22.13 12.03 9.29
N VAL A 378 22.49 11.14 8.37
CA VAL A 378 22.14 9.71 8.46
C VAL A 378 23.25 8.98 9.22
N GLU A 379 22.90 8.35 10.33
CA GLU A 379 23.83 7.55 11.13
C GLU A 379 23.61 6.06 10.90
N ASN A 380 24.68 5.26 11.06
CA ASN A 380 24.69 3.82 10.84
C ASN A 380 24.30 3.42 9.40
N GLU A 381 24.76 4.15 8.38
CA GLU A 381 24.41 3.90 6.97
C GLU A 381 24.70 2.46 6.51
N ASP A 382 25.73 1.81 7.05
CA ASP A 382 26.08 0.42 6.76
C ASP A 382 25.00 -0.59 7.19
N HIS A 383 24.14 -0.19 8.14
CA HIS A 383 23.00 -0.96 8.61
C HIS A 383 21.69 -0.52 7.97
N GLY A 384 21.73 0.47 7.07
CA GLY A 384 20.56 0.96 6.35
C GLY A 384 20.12 0.04 5.23
N ALA A 385 18.90 0.28 4.73
CA ALA A 385 18.42 -0.41 3.54
C ALA A 385 19.38 -0.14 2.37
N PRO A 386 19.80 -1.19 1.63
CA PRO A 386 20.72 -1.00 0.51
C PRO A 386 20.12 -0.10 -0.57
N GLU A 387 18.79 -0.09 -0.68
CA GLU A 387 18.02 0.61 -1.69
C GLU A 387 16.79 1.26 -1.06
N LEU A 388 16.65 2.56 -1.26
CA LEU A 388 15.51 3.35 -0.77
C LEU A 388 14.58 3.81 -1.90
N TRP A 389 14.99 3.60 -3.15
CA TRP A 389 14.15 3.81 -4.31
C TRP A 389 13.31 2.56 -4.58
N CYS A 390 12.04 2.74 -4.95
CA CYS A 390 11.08 1.65 -5.19
C CYS A 390 10.76 0.75 -3.99
N HIS A 391 11.22 1.13 -2.78
CA HIS A 391 10.94 0.44 -1.52
C HIS A 391 10.19 1.44 -0.62
N PRO A 392 8.86 1.37 -0.55
CA PRO A 392 8.08 2.31 0.24
C PRO A 392 8.48 2.22 1.72
N ALA A 393 8.67 3.38 2.33
CA ALA A 393 8.87 3.51 3.76
C ALA A 393 7.55 3.84 4.45
N CYS A 394 7.31 3.21 5.60
CA CYS A 394 6.12 3.46 6.40
C CYS A 394 6.50 3.89 7.81
N ARG A 395 5.87 4.94 8.33
CA ARG A 395 6.04 5.32 9.74
C ARG A 395 5.40 4.28 10.64
N VAL A 396 6.05 3.93 11.74
CA VAL A 396 5.51 3.14 12.84
C VAL A 396 5.99 3.78 14.15
N GLY A 397 5.12 4.57 14.77
CA GLY A 397 5.48 5.38 15.95
C GLY A 397 6.62 6.35 15.65
N GLN A 398 7.73 6.22 16.37
CA GLN A 398 8.94 7.04 16.23
C GLN A 398 10.01 6.38 15.34
N CYS A 399 9.58 5.50 14.44
CA CYS A 399 10.45 4.82 13.50
C CYS A 399 9.87 4.86 12.10
N VAL A 400 10.74 4.75 11.11
CA VAL A 400 10.40 4.53 9.70
C VAL A 400 10.88 3.15 9.32
N VAL A 401 9.98 2.32 8.82
CA VAL A 401 10.23 0.94 8.42
C VAL A 401 10.36 0.88 6.90
N VAL A 402 11.44 0.28 6.42
CA VAL A 402 11.66 0.00 5.00
C VAL A 402 11.90 -1.49 4.84
N PHE A 403 11.23 -2.10 3.87
CA PHE A 403 11.50 -3.48 3.49
C PHE A 403 12.30 -3.51 2.20
N SER A 404 13.49 -4.11 2.24
CA SER A 404 14.44 -4.14 1.13
C SER A 404 15.21 -5.46 1.10
N GLN A 405 15.98 -5.71 0.05
CA GLN A 405 16.85 -6.88 -0.07
C GLN A 405 17.79 -7.06 1.13
N ALA A 406 17.94 -8.28 1.63
CA ALA A 406 19.00 -8.63 2.58
C ALA A 406 20.41 -8.38 1.99
N PRO A 407 21.39 -7.88 2.77
CA PRO A 407 22.74 -7.59 2.28
C PRO A 407 23.37 -8.86 1.69
N SER A 408 24.02 -8.76 0.53
CA SER A 408 24.86 -9.86 0.03
C SER A 408 26.12 -9.97 0.87
N GLY A 409 26.04 -10.66 2.01
CA GLY A 409 27.22 -11.26 2.61
C GLY A 409 27.71 -12.37 1.69
N ARG A 410 29.01 -12.40 1.36
CA ARG A 410 29.67 -13.68 1.11
C ARG A 410 29.42 -14.49 2.38
N ALA A 411 28.63 -15.56 2.31
CA ALA A 411 28.67 -16.55 3.37
C ALA A 411 30.15 -16.92 3.58
N PRO A 412 30.66 -17.02 4.83
CA PRO A 412 31.90 -17.73 5.04
C PRO A 412 31.67 -19.13 4.47
N LEU A 413 32.36 -19.45 3.38
CA LEU A 413 32.42 -20.81 2.91
C LEU A 413 33.08 -21.62 4.03
N SER A 414 32.28 -22.28 4.86
CA SER A 414 32.76 -23.38 5.66
C SER A 414 33.19 -24.47 4.67
N PRO A 415 34.48 -24.88 4.63
CA PRO A 415 34.93 -25.88 3.71
C PRO A 415 34.45 -27.25 4.21
N SER A 416 33.28 -27.70 3.78
CA SER A 416 32.98 -29.13 3.79
C SER A 416 33.68 -29.76 2.60
N LEU A 417 34.98 -30.06 2.78
CA LEU A 417 35.69 -31.06 2.00
C LEU A 417 34.94 -32.38 2.16
N ASN A 418 34.18 -32.79 1.14
CA ASN A 418 34.01 -34.18 0.70
C ASN A 418 32.88 -34.30 -0.33
N SER A 419 33.21 -34.04 -1.59
CA SER A 419 32.58 -34.76 -2.70
C SER A 419 33.56 -34.77 -3.88
N ARG A 420 34.39 -35.81 -3.91
CA ARG A 420 35.23 -36.17 -5.05
C ARG A 420 34.32 -36.50 -6.23
N PRO A 421 34.58 -36.04 -7.46
CA PRO A 421 33.80 -36.44 -8.63
C PRO A 421 34.12 -37.90 -9.00
N SER A 422 33.10 -38.75 -9.05
CA SER A 422 33.24 -40.13 -9.53
C SER A 422 33.36 -40.18 -11.07
N PRO A 423 34.10 -41.13 -11.66
CA PRO A 423 34.30 -41.21 -13.10
C PRO A 423 33.04 -41.67 -13.84
N ILE A 424 32.89 -41.17 -15.07
CA ILE A 424 31.83 -41.54 -16.01
C ILE A 424 31.97 -43.04 -16.36
N SER A 425 30.97 -43.85 -16.00
CA SER A 425 30.83 -45.23 -16.48
C SER A 425 29.72 -45.30 -17.51
N ALA A 426 30.04 -45.83 -18.69
CA ALA A 426 29.13 -46.05 -19.80
C ALA A 426 28.48 -47.43 -19.67
N THR A 427 27.25 -47.48 -19.17
CA THR A 427 26.36 -48.64 -19.34
C THR A 427 24.90 -48.16 -19.27
N PRO A 428 24.02 -48.52 -20.21
CA PRO A 428 22.62 -48.10 -20.18
C PRO A 428 21.84 -48.91 -19.12
N PRO A 429 20.98 -48.30 -18.29
CA PRO A 429 20.20 -49.04 -17.31
C PRO A 429 18.97 -49.71 -17.93
N ALA A 430 18.70 -50.93 -17.48
CA ALA A 430 17.55 -51.75 -17.84
C ALA A 430 16.24 -51.24 -17.22
N LEU A 431 15.13 -51.47 -17.93
CA LEU A 431 13.77 -51.06 -17.55
C LEU A 431 13.24 -51.90 -16.37
N VAL A 432 12.97 -51.25 -15.24
CA VAL A 432 12.11 -51.76 -14.16
C VAL A 432 11.04 -50.70 -13.87
N PRO A 433 9.76 -51.05 -13.63
CA PRO A 433 8.71 -50.07 -13.42
C PRO A 433 8.67 -49.61 -11.96
N GLU A 434 9.05 -48.36 -11.69
CA GLU A 434 8.86 -47.73 -10.38
C GLU A 434 7.51 -46.99 -10.29
N THR A 435 6.79 -47.29 -9.22
CA THR A 435 5.56 -46.62 -8.76
C THR A 435 5.83 -45.15 -8.47
N ARG A 436 5.12 -44.26 -9.17
CA ARG A 436 5.16 -42.80 -8.96
C ARG A 436 4.43 -42.41 -7.68
N GLU A 437 5.16 -42.20 -6.59
CA GLU A 437 4.70 -41.32 -5.52
C GLU A 437 4.85 -39.85 -5.97
N TYR A 438 3.73 -39.15 -6.09
CA TYR A 438 3.69 -37.71 -6.37
C TYR A 438 4.17 -36.93 -5.13
N ARG A 439 5.49 -36.78 -4.98
CA ARG A 439 6.05 -35.80 -4.05
C ARG A 439 5.98 -34.43 -4.73
N SER A 440 5.05 -33.59 -4.29
CA SER A 440 4.92 -32.20 -4.70
C SER A 440 6.18 -31.40 -4.33
N GLN A 441 7.19 -31.40 -5.19
CA GLN A 441 8.33 -30.49 -5.07
C GLN A 441 7.92 -29.13 -5.63
N SER A 442 7.58 -28.20 -4.75
CA SER A 442 7.53 -26.78 -5.09
C SER A 442 8.91 -26.32 -5.59
N PRO A 443 9.03 -25.65 -6.75
CA PRO A 443 10.33 -25.23 -7.27
C PRO A 443 10.94 -24.19 -6.32
N SER A 444 12.12 -24.48 -5.77
CA SER A 444 12.85 -23.57 -4.88
C SER A 444 13.21 -22.28 -5.63
N MET A 445 12.64 -21.16 -5.17
CA MET A 445 12.90 -19.83 -5.70
C MET A 445 14.22 -19.30 -5.13
N ASN A 446 15.25 -19.12 -5.97
CA ASN A 446 16.55 -18.59 -5.56
C ASN A 446 16.52 -17.04 -5.44
N CYS A 447 15.52 -16.49 -4.75
CA CYS A 447 15.35 -15.06 -4.50
C CYS A 447 15.88 -14.73 -3.10
N LYS A 448 16.61 -13.62 -2.94
CA LYS A 448 17.01 -13.18 -1.60
C LYS A 448 15.74 -12.83 -0.79
N PRO A 449 15.73 -13.11 0.52
CA PRO A 449 14.62 -12.71 1.36
C PRO A 449 14.61 -11.19 1.53
N MET A 450 13.41 -10.67 1.69
CA MET A 450 13.15 -9.31 2.14
C MET A 450 13.53 -9.19 3.61
N GLN A 451 14.19 -8.09 3.97
CA GLN A 451 14.58 -7.77 5.32
C GLN A 451 13.97 -6.44 5.75
N MET A 452 13.58 -6.37 7.01
CA MET A 452 13.12 -5.14 7.64
C MET A 452 14.31 -4.28 8.07
N TYR A 453 14.30 -3.03 7.66
CA TYR A 453 15.21 -1.99 8.10
C TYR A 453 14.42 -0.94 8.86
N VAL A 454 14.96 -0.46 9.98
CA VAL A 454 14.27 0.48 10.86
C VAL A 454 15.14 1.70 11.06
N LEU A 455 14.61 2.85 10.66
CA LEU A 455 15.23 4.16 10.83
C LEU A 455 14.57 4.85 12.04
N ASP A 456 15.36 5.18 13.06
CA ASP A 456 14.92 5.97 14.21
C ASP A 456 14.85 7.45 13.83
N ILE A 457 13.69 8.07 14.07
CA ILE A 457 13.38 9.46 13.74
C ILE A 457 13.10 10.34 14.98
N LYS A 458 13.41 9.85 16.19
CA LYS A 458 13.17 10.61 17.44
C LYS A 458 13.95 11.92 17.49
N ASP A 459 15.21 11.87 17.06
CA ASP A 459 16.15 13.00 17.16
C ASP A 459 16.13 13.91 15.92
N THR A 460 15.13 13.78 15.04
CA THR A 460 15.14 14.46 13.75
C THR A 460 14.97 15.97 13.89
N LYS A 461 14.06 16.44 14.76
CA LYS A 461 13.86 17.88 14.99
C LYS A 461 14.94 18.48 15.90
N GLU A 462 15.26 17.81 17.00
CA GLU A 462 16.18 18.34 18.02
C GLU A 462 17.64 18.35 17.58
N LYS A 463 18.08 17.30 16.87
CA LYS A 463 19.50 17.10 16.53
C LYS A 463 19.77 17.05 15.03
N GLY A 464 18.74 17.19 14.18
CA GLY A 464 18.90 17.15 12.72
C GLY A 464 19.48 15.83 12.21
N ARG A 465 19.16 14.70 12.86
CA ARG A 465 19.71 13.39 12.50
C ARG A 465 18.65 12.29 12.48
N VAL A 466 18.94 11.25 11.72
CA VAL A 466 18.21 9.99 11.69
C VAL A 466 19.20 8.84 11.84
N LYS A 467 18.81 7.76 12.49
CA LYS A 467 19.74 6.67 12.82
C LYS A 467 19.18 5.32 12.44
N TRP A 468 19.87 4.59 11.56
CA TRP A 468 19.51 3.20 11.27
C TRP A 468 19.76 2.33 12.51
N LYS A 469 18.75 1.56 12.89
CA LYS A 469 18.85 0.62 14.01
C LYS A 469 19.66 -0.62 13.61
N VAL A 470 20.45 -1.08 14.57
CA VAL A 470 21.22 -2.32 14.45
C VAL A 470 20.50 -3.39 15.25
N PHE A 471 20.18 -4.51 14.60
CA PHE A 471 19.58 -5.67 15.24
C PHE A 471 20.65 -6.75 15.43
N ASN A 472 20.71 -7.33 16.64
CA ASN A 472 21.72 -8.34 17.00
C ASN A 472 21.30 -9.77 16.61
N SER A 473 20.03 -10.02 16.32
CA SER A 473 19.50 -11.34 16.00
C SER A 473 19.53 -11.62 14.49
N SER A 474 19.59 -12.91 14.13
CA SER A 474 19.24 -13.38 12.78
C SER A 474 17.90 -12.77 12.40
N SER A 475 17.91 -11.91 11.37
CA SER A 475 16.71 -11.31 10.80
C SER A 475 15.67 -12.41 10.56
N VAL A 476 14.43 -12.21 11.02
CA VAL A 476 13.34 -13.11 10.61
C VAL A 476 13.29 -13.05 9.09
N VAL A 477 13.67 -14.16 8.46
CA VAL A 477 13.78 -14.29 7.01
C VAL A 477 12.40 -13.98 6.43
N GLY A 478 12.28 -12.81 5.80
CA GLY A 478 11.04 -12.40 5.17
C GLY A 478 10.77 -13.16 3.88
N PRO A 479 9.61 -12.91 3.26
CA PRO A 479 9.28 -13.48 1.96
C PRO A 479 10.30 -13.07 0.89
N PRO A 480 10.26 -13.68 -0.32
CA PRO A 480 11.09 -13.26 -1.44
C PRO A 480 11.01 -11.75 -1.66
N GLU A 481 12.15 -11.11 -1.94
CA GLU A 481 12.22 -9.69 -2.19
C GLU A 481 11.29 -9.24 -3.32
N THR A 482 10.58 -8.14 -3.08
CA THR A 482 9.77 -7.44 -4.06
C THR A 482 10.11 -5.95 -4.05
N SER A 483 10.18 -5.33 -5.22
CA SER A 483 10.27 -3.87 -5.40
C SER A 483 8.99 -3.33 -6.01
N LEU A 484 8.73 -2.02 -5.91
CA LEU A 484 7.50 -1.39 -6.45
C LEU A 484 6.20 -1.99 -5.89
N HIS A 485 6.29 -2.53 -4.67
CA HIS A 485 5.16 -2.96 -3.86
C HIS A 485 4.60 -1.76 -3.08
N THR A 486 3.47 -1.94 -2.39
CA THR A 486 2.97 -0.96 -1.42
C THR A 486 3.07 -1.51 0.00
N VAL A 487 3.33 -0.62 0.96
CA VAL A 487 3.32 -0.92 2.40
C VAL A 487 2.37 0.07 3.07
N VAL A 488 1.46 -0.45 3.86
CA VAL A 488 0.44 0.35 4.56
C VAL A 488 0.39 -0.07 6.03
N GLN A 489 0.36 0.91 6.94
CA GLN A 489 0.17 0.64 8.37
C GLN A 489 -1.32 0.42 8.67
N GLY A 490 -1.64 -0.76 9.23
CA GLY A 490 -2.95 -1.07 9.80
C GLY A 490 -2.97 -0.86 11.32
N ARG A 491 -3.93 -1.50 12.01
CA ARG A 491 -4.08 -1.39 13.47
C ARG A 491 -3.14 -2.36 14.19
N GLY A 492 -1.85 -2.00 14.28
CA GLY A 492 -0.83 -2.82 14.95
C GLY A 492 -0.16 -3.85 14.04
N GLU A 493 -0.17 -3.59 12.73
CA GLU A 493 0.51 -4.41 11.73
C GLU A 493 0.91 -3.57 10.51
N LEU A 494 1.81 -4.09 9.68
CA LEU A 494 2.08 -3.58 8.33
C LEU A 494 1.56 -4.57 7.29
N ILE A 495 0.95 -4.04 6.24
CA ILE A 495 0.36 -4.81 5.16
C ILE A 495 1.15 -4.51 3.89
N ILE A 496 1.66 -5.55 3.25
CA ILE A 496 2.47 -5.46 2.04
C ILE A 496 1.75 -6.16 0.90
N PHE A 497 1.62 -5.49 -0.24
CA PHE A 497 0.96 -6.05 -1.41
C PHE A 497 1.72 -5.78 -2.71
N GLY A 498 1.74 -6.81 -3.57
CA GLY A 498 2.18 -6.72 -4.95
C GLY A 498 3.69 -6.50 -5.14
N GLY A 499 4.06 -5.98 -6.31
CA GLY A 499 5.44 -5.67 -6.67
C GLY A 499 6.09 -6.66 -7.65
N LEU A 500 7.34 -6.37 -7.98
CA LEU A 500 8.22 -7.14 -8.86
C LEU A 500 9.23 -7.93 -8.05
N MET A 501 9.25 -9.26 -8.22
CA MET A 501 10.26 -10.15 -7.64
C MET A 501 11.52 -10.19 -8.50
N ASP A 502 12.69 -10.46 -7.90
CA ASP A 502 13.98 -10.54 -8.61
C ASP A 502 14.02 -11.66 -9.67
N LYS A 503 14.86 -11.49 -10.70
CA LYS A 503 14.99 -12.43 -11.82
C LYS A 503 15.54 -13.79 -11.36
N LYS A 504 14.95 -14.86 -11.88
CA LYS A 504 15.65 -16.14 -12.02
C LYS A 504 16.74 -15.97 -13.10
N GLN A 505 17.94 -16.52 -12.88
CA GLN A 505 18.86 -16.77 -13.99
C GLN A 505 18.10 -17.58 -15.05
N ASN A 506 18.00 -17.07 -16.29
CA ASN A 506 17.27 -17.64 -17.44
C ASN A 506 15.79 -17.24 -17.66
N VAL A 507 15.21 -16.26 -16.96
CA VAL A 507 13.86 -15.75 -17.31
C VAL A 507 13.93 -14.35 -17.93
N LYS A 508 13.29 -14.17 -19.10
CA LYS A 508 13.29 -12.92 -19.88
C LYS A 508 12.54 -11.75 -19.20
N TYR A 509 11.71 -12.03 -18.19
CA TYR A 509 10.84 -11.09 -17.47
C TYR A 509 10.93 -11.28 -15.94
N TYR A 510 10.65 -10.23 -15.15
CA TYR A 510 10.59 -10.34 -13.68
C TYR A 510 9.25 -10.98 -13.27
N PRO A 511 9.25 -11.99 -12.38
CA PRO A 511 8.00 -12.55 -11.89
C PRO A 511 7.29 -11.50 -11.03
N LYS A 512 5.98 -11.35 -11.22
CA LYS A 512 5.12 -10.44 -10.45
C LYS A 512 4.46 -11.19 -9.31
N THR A 513 4.06 -10.47 -8.28
CA THR A 513 3.30 -11.07 -7.18
C THR A 513 1.97 -10.36 -6.97
N ASN A 514 0.99 -11.14 -6.52
CA ASN A 514 -0.23 -10.68 -5.86
C ASN A 514 -0.26 -11.19 -4.41
N ALA A 515 0.91 -11.57 -3.89
CA ALA A 515 1.04 -11.98 -2.51
C ALA A 515 0.71 -10.82 -1.58
N LEU A 516 0.03 -11.18 -0.52
CA LEU A 516 -0.36 -10.32 0.57
C LEU A 516 0.39 -10.79 1.82
N TYR A 517 1.19 -9.90 2.40
CA TYR A 517 1.94 -10.17 3.61
C TYR A 517 1.50 -9.26 4.74
N PHE A 518 1.33 -9.83 5.92
CA PHE A 518 1.09 -9.11 7.15
C PHE A 518 2.33 -9.23 8.03
N VAL A 519 2.79 -8.11 8.57
CA VAL A 519 3.92 -8.04 9.49
C VAL A 519 3.40 -7.60 10.84
N ARG A 520 3.53 -8.48 11.84
CA ARG A 520 2.95 -8.32 13.17
C ARG A 520 4.02 -8.47 14.25
N ALA A 521 3.71 -8.05 15.48
CA ALA A 521 4.52 -8.42 16.64
C ALA A 521 4.51 -9.95 16.81
N LYS A 522 5.65 -10.52 17.19
CA LYS A 522 5.66 -11.87 17.76
C LYS A 522 4.97 -11.82 19.12
N ARG A 523 3.96 -12.68 19.28
CA ARG A 523 3.23 -12.85 20.54
C ARG A 523 3.99 -13.78 21.47
#